data_AF-A0A2E0UHZ2-F1
#
_entry.id   AF-A0A2E0UHZ2-F1
#
_cell.length_a   1.000
_cell.length_b   1.000
_cell.length_c   1.000
_cell.angle_alpha   90.00
_cell.angle_beta   90.00
_cell.angle_gamma   90.00
#
_symmetry.space_group_name_H-M   'P 1'
#
loop_
_entity.id
_entity.type
_entity.pdbx_description
1 polymer ?
#
loop_
_entity_poly.entity_id
_entity_poly.type
_entity_poly.pdbx_seq_one_letter_code
_entity_poly.pdbx_strand_id
1 'polypeptide(L)'
;MLAACTNRVGLEGDIGDLLDNCGVQASIEQVQMSDRSRTGIVVVAIDDAGINALVECLNLQPGGQENAMIAVALDEGRQEFEHDYIKNIGGLNLYISKRRPVELTLESGTAFEYLLLYHNAAEGKAVIQVSYAYG
;
A
#
# COMPACT_ATOMS: atom_id res chain seq x y z
N MET A 1 15.85 -12.31 -18.75
CA MET A 1 15.73 -11.81 -17.36
C MET A 1 15.89 -10.29 -17.39
N LEU A 2 14.80 -9.54 -17.60
CA LEU A 2 14.83 -8.06 -17.68
C LEU A 2 13.48 -7.41 -17.31
N ALA A 3 12.60 -8.14 -16.60
CA ALA A 3 11.24 -7.68 -16.28
C ALA A 3 11.07 -7.18 -14.83
N ALA A 4 12.01 -7.48 -13.93
CA ALA A 4 11.87 -7.14 -12.51
C ALA A 4 12.16 -5.65 -12.20
N CYS A 5 13.01 -4.99 -12.98
CA CYS A 5 13.34 -3.57 -12.75
C CYS A 5 12.24 -2.62 -13.25
N THR A 6 11.59 -2.94 -14.37
CA THR A 6 10.59 -2.06 -15.00
C THR A 6 9.33 -1.89 -14.14
N ASN A 7 8.91 -2.95 -13.45
CA ASN A 7 7.72 -2.92 -12.59
C ASN A 7 7.98 -2.18 -11.25
N ARG A 8 9.23 -2.16 -10.76
CA ARG A 8 9.58 -1.44 -9.54
C ARG A 8 9.53 0.07 -9.73
N VAL A 9 10.04 0.56 -10.86
CA VAL A 9 9.95 1.99 -11.23
C VAL A 9 8.48 2.40 -11.44
N GLY A 10 7.66 1.51 -12.02
CA GLY A 10 6.23 1.75 -12.19
C GLY A 10 5.49 1.92 -10.86
N LEU A 11 5.68 0.99 -9.91
CA LEU A 11 5.02 1.08 -8.61
C LEU A 11 5.43 2.32 -7.81
N GLU A 12 6.71 2.69 -7.85
CA GLU A 12 7.20 3.90 -7.16
C GLU A 12 6.51 5.16 -7.69
N GLY A 13 6.40 5.29 -9.02
CA GLY A 13 5.70 6.39 -9.66
C GLY A 13 4.21 6.39 -9.34
N ASP A 14 3.53 5.24 -9.50
CA ASP A 14 2.09 5.12 -9.25
C ASP A 14 1.71 5.47 -7.80
N ILE A 15 2.54 5.07 -6.82
CA ILE A 15 2.33 5.44 -5.41
C ILE A 15 2.69 6.89 -5.15
N GLY A 16 3.74 7.43 -5.78
CA GLY A 16 4.08 8.85 -5.73
C GLY A 16 2.93 9.73 -6.20
N ASP A 17 2.39 9.44 -7.38
CA ASP A 17 1.25 10.16 -7.96
C ASP A 17 0.01 10.07 -7.05
N LEU A 18 -0.24 8.90 -6.45
CA LEU A 18 -1.35 8.71 -5.50
C LEU A 18 -1.17 9.54 -4.22
N LEU A 19 0.04 9.62 -3.68
CA LEU A 19 0.34 10.46 -2.51
C LEU A 19 0.20 11.95 -2.84
N ASP A 20 0.71 12.38 -3.99
CA ASP A 20 0.62 13.75 -4.49
C ASP A 20 -0.84 14.17 -4.73
N ASN A 21 -1.65 13.28 -5.32
CA ASN A 21 -3.08 13.51 -5.53
C ASN A 21 -3.86 13.66 -4.22
N CYS A 22 -3.41 13.01 -3.15
CA CYS A 22 -3.97 13.19 -1.80
C CYS A 22 -3.36 14.38 -1.04
N GLY A 23 -2.43 15.13 -1.65
CA GLY A 23 -1.74 16.25 -1.01
C GLY A 23 -0.85 15.82 0.17
N VAL A 24 -0.38 14.58 0.16
CA VAL A 24 0.38 13.97 1.25
C VAL A 24 1.88 14.16 1.00
N GLN A 25 2.56 14.81 1.93
CA GLN A 25 4.02 14.89 1.92
C GLN A 25 4.61 13.63 2.58
N ALA A 26 5.03 12.68 1.77
CA ALA A 26 5.70 11.47 2.24
C ALA A 26 6.96 11.20 1.41
N SER A 27 7.96 10.58 2.04
CA SER A 27 9.19 10.16 1.34
C SER A 27 9.18 8.64 1.15
N ILE A 28 9.25 8.19 -0.09
CA ILE A 28 9.38 6.76 -0.41
C ILE A 28 10.81 6.31 -0.06
N GLU A 29 10.91 5.36 0.88
CA GLU A 29 12.19 4.82 1.34
C GLU A 29 12.55 3.50 0.65
N GLN A 30 11.53 2.67 0.39
CA GLN A 30 11.71 1.34 -0.19
C GLN A 30 10.51 0.96 -1.04
N VAL A 31 10.78 0.25 -2.14
CA VAL A 31 9.76 -0.31 -3.03
C VAL A 31 10.15 -1.75 -3.33
N GLN A 32 9.20 -2.67 -3.21
CA GLN A 32 9.39 -4.07 -3.55
C GLN A 32 8.16 -4.60 -4.27
N MET A 33 8.36 -5.20 -5.44
CA MET A 33 7.34 -5.94 -6.16
C MET A 33 7.49 -7.44 -5.86
N SER A 34 6.36 -8.14 -5.86
CA SER A 34 6.35 -9.60 -5.86
C SER A 34 6.85 -10.15 -7.20
N ASP A 35 7.64 -11.22 -7.15
CA ASP A 35 8.05 -11.97 -8.35
C ASP A 35 6.98 -12.99 -8.79
N ARG A 36 5.93 -13.18 -7.99
CA ARG A 36 4.91 -14.24 -8.18
C ARG A 36 3.53 -13.70 -8.48
N SER A 37 3.26 -12.46 -8.12
CA SER A 37 1.96 -11.82 -8.22
C SER A 37 2.11 -10.39 -8.76
N ARG A 38 1.01 -9.64 -8.77
CA ARG A 38 0.99 -8.21 -9.09
C ARG A 38 0.88 -7.36 -7.83
N THR A 39 1.27 -7.93 -6.70
CA THR A 39 1.28 -7.26 -5.42
C THR A 39 2.64 -6.61 -5.22
N GLY A 40 2.64 -5.46 -4.57
CA GLY A 40 3.85 -4.76 -4.19
C GLY A 40 3.68 -4.05 -2.86
N ILE A 41 4.80 -3.71 -2.25
CA ILE A 41 4.87 -2.95 -1.02
C ILE A 41 5.75 -1.72 -1.21
N VAL A 42 5.34 -0.62 -0.60
CA VAL A 42 6.10 0.63 -0.54
C VAL A 42 6.22 1.06 0.92
N VAL A 43 7.44 1.31 1.36
CA VAL A 43 7.73 1.87 2.68
C VAL A 43 7.87 3.37 2.53
N VAL A 44 7.14 4.12 3.34
CA VAL A 44 7.13 5.58 3.33
C VAL A 44 7.39 6.15 4.72
N ALA A 45 8.19 7.22 4.78
CA ALA A 45 8.22 8.11 5.94
C ALA A 45 7.07 9.11 5.81
N ILE A 46 6.18 9.12 6.80
CA ILE A 46 4.93 9.87 6.79
C ILE A 46 4.47 10.12 8.22
N ASP A 47 3.91 11.30 8.49
CA ASP A 47 3.38 11.66 9.80
C ASP A 47 1.88 11.35 9.95
N ASP A 48 1.35 11.51 11.16
CA ASP A 48 -0.07 11.27 11.44
C ASP A 48 -1.00 12.15 10.59
N ALA A 49 -0.59 13.37 10.25
CA ALA A 49 -1.37 14.27 9.41
C ALA A 49 -1.47 13.74 7.98
N GLY A 50 -0.36 13.28 7.40
CA GLY A 50 -0.31 12.63 6.10
C GLY A 50 -1.13 11.34 6.07
N ILE A 51 -1.08 10.53 7.13
CA ILE A 51 -1.90 9.32 7.23
C ILE A 51 -3.39 9.65 7.24
N ASN A 52 -3.81 10.65 8.02
CA ASN A 52 -5.21 11.07 8.06
C ASN A 52 -5.68 11.59 6.70
N ALA A 53 -4.86 12.40 6.02
CA ALA A 53 -5.15 12.89 4.67
C ALA A 53 -5.26 11.74 3.66
N LEU A 54 -4.36 10.74 3.73
CA LEU A 54 -4.40 9.56 2.87
C LEU A 54 -5.66 8.71 3.10
N VAL A 55 -6.01 8.49 4.37
CA VAL A 55 -7.21 7.74 4.77
C VAL A 55 -8.48 8.42 4.26
N GLU A 56 -8.58 9.74 4.40
CA GLU A 56 -9.72 10.52 3.92
C GLU A 56 -9.81 10.53 2.39
N CYS A 57 -8.71 10.88 1.71
CA CYS A 57 -8.61 10.96 0.27
C CYS A 57 -8.99 9.64 -0.43
N LEU A 58 -8.47 8.52 0.06
CA LEU A 58 -8.70 7.20 -0.52
C LEU A 58 -9.89 6.45 0.11
N ASN A 59 -10.63 7.11 1.01
CA ASN A 59 -11.76 6.54 1.72
C ASN A 59 -11.43 5.18 2.38
N LEU A 60 -10.26 5.10 3.01
CA LEU A 60 -9.78 3.88 3.65
C LEU A 60 -10.59 3.61 4.92
N GLN A 61 -10.87 2.33 5.16
CA GLN A 61 -11.61 1.88 6.32
C GLN A 61 -10.62 1.34 7.37
N PRO A 62 -10.72 1.77 8.64
CA PRO A 62 -9.93 1.15 9.69
C PRO A 62 -10.35 -0.32 9.84
N GLY A 63 -9.40 -1.18 10.14
CA GLY A 63 -9.70 -2.59 10.41
C GLY A 63 -8.61 -3.31 11.19
N GLY A 64 -8.88 -4.56 11.52
CA GLY A 64 -7.91 -5.47 12.11
C GLY A 64 -7.87 -6.82 11.39
N GLN A 65 -7.16 -7.79 11.96
CA GLN A 65 -7.05 -9.15 11.40
C GLN A 65 -8.40 -9.86 11.28
N GLU A 66 -9.41 -9.42 12.02
CA GLU A 66 -10.78 -9.92 11.94
C GLU A 66 -11.50 -9.54 10.65
N ASN A 67 -11.03 -8.52 9.92
CA ASN A 67 -11.55 -8.19 8.61
C ASN A 67 -11.04 -9.21 7.58
N ALA A 68 -11.96 -9.95 6.94
CA ALA A 68 -11.62 -11.02 6.00
C ALA A 68 -10.75 -10.56 4.82
N MET A 69 -10.94 -9.33 4.31
CA MET A 69 -10.11 -8.80 3.23
C MET A 69 -8.69 -8.47 3.72
N ILE A 70 -8.58 -7.87 4.91
CA ILE A 70 -7.28 -7.60 5.54
C ILE A 70 -6.56 -8.94 5.81
N ALA A 71 -7.26 -9.94 6.33
CA ALA A 71 -6.68 -11.26 6.61
C ALA A 71 -6.09 -11.93 5.36
N VAL A 72 -6.79 -11.86 4.22
CA VAL A 72 -6.30 -12.39 2.94
C VAL A 72 -5.08 -11.61 2.45
N ALA A 73 -5.16 -10.28 2.41
CA ALA A 73 -4.04 -9.45 1.97
C ALA A 73 -2.81 -9.62 2.89
N LEU A 74 -3.03 -9.79 4.20
CA LEU A 74 -1.96 -10.11 5.15
C LEU A 74 -1.31 -11.46 4.86
N ASP A 75 -2.10 -12.50 4.58
CA ASP A 75 -1.56 -13.83 4.27
C ASP A 75 -0.75 -13.79 2.96
N GLU A 76 -1.27 -13.17 1.92
CA GLU A 76 -0.55 -12.91 0.66
C GLU A 76 0.76 -12.15 0.92
N GLY A 77 0.68 -11.04 1.65
CA GLY A 77 1.83 -10.21 1.96
C GLY A 77 2.90 -10.97 2.76
N ARG A 78 2.51 -11.80 3.73
CA ARG A 78 3.43 -12.61 4.53
C ARG A 78 4.10 -13.72 3.73
N GLN A 79 3.47 -14.21 2.67
CA GLN A 79 4.07 -15.23 1.80
C GLN A 79 5.04 -14.63 0.78
N GLU A 80 4.85 -13.36 0.43
CA GLU A 80 5.58 -12.70 -0.66
C GLU A 80 6.67 -11.73 -0.17
N PHE A 81 6.52 -11.16 1.03
CA PHE A 81 7.40 -10.12 1.56
C PHE A 81 7.94 -10.46 2.95
N GLU A 82 9.24 -10.24 3.13
CA GLU A 82 9.94 -10.37 4.42
C GLU A 82 10.08 -8.98 5.08
N HIS A 83 8.95 -8.30 5.30
CA HIS A 83 8.92 -6.99 5.99
C HIS A 83 8.27 -7.11 7.37
N ASP A 84 8.88 -6.51 8.40
CA ASP A 84 8.45 -6.65 9.79
C ASP A 84 7.00 -6.21 10.00
N TYR A 85 6.59 -5.10 9.39
CA TYR A 85 5.21 -4.61 9.54
C TYR A 85 4.16 -5.56 8.94
N ILE A 86 4.55 -6.49 8.07
CA ILE A 86 3.65 -7.48 7.46
C ILE A 86 3.66 -8.77 8.29
N LYS A 87 4.84 -9.19 8.76
CA LYS A 87 5.01 -10.38 9.60
C LYS A 87 4.46 -10.19 11.01
N ASN A 88 4.65 -9.00 11.59
CA ASN A 88 4.27 -8.66 12.94
C ASN A 88 3.50 -7.32 12.97
N ILE A 89 2.18 -7.41 13.00
CA ILE A 89 1.30 -6.24 12.96
C ILE A 89 0.90 -5.72 14.35
N GLY A 90 1.47 -6.28 15.43
CA GLY A 90 1.15 -5.87 16.79
C GLY A 90 1.49 -4.40 17.02
N GLY A 91 0.48 -3.59 17.38
CA GLY A 91 0.65 -2.16 17.62
C GLY A 91 0.59 -1.26 16.39
N LEU A 92 0.33 -1.82 15.20
CA LEU A 92 0.14 -1.06 13.97
C LEU A 92 -1.33 -0.66 13.80
N ASN A 93 -1.56 0.53 13.25
CA ASN A 93 -2.87 0.91 12.74
C ASN A 93 -3.03 0.37 11.31
N LEU A 94 -4.12 -0.33 11.04
CA LEU A 94 -4.38 -0.91 9.72
C LEU A 94 -5.58 -0.23 9.06
N TYR A 95 -5.42 0.10 7.78
CA TYR A 95 -6.50 0.67 6.98
C TYR A 95 -6.55 -0.01 5.63
N ILE A 96 -7.74 -0.30 5.12
CA ILE A 96 -7.92 -0.96 3.83
C ILE A 96 -8.88 -0.18 2.96
N SER A 97 -8.58 -0.13 1.66
CA SER A 97 -9.51 0.40 0.68
C SER A 97 -10.71 -0.53 0.50
N LYS A 98 -11.80 -0.01 -0.08
CA LYS A 98 -12.79 -0.91 -0.71
C LYS A 98 -12.13 -1.67 -1.87
N ARG A 99 -12.76 -2.75 -2.36
CA ARG A 99 -12.27 -3.44 -3.56
C ARG A 99 -12.59 -2.61 -4.80
N ARG A 100 -11.57 -2.32 -5.61
CA ARG A 100 -11.62 -1.47 -6.82
C ARG A 100 -12.31 -0.12 -6.58
N PRO A 101 -11.86 0.71 -5.63
CA PRO A 101 -12.34 2.08 -5.49
C PRO A 101 -11.98 2.88 -6.73
N VAL A 102 -12.82 3.84 -7.10
CA VAL A 102 -12.50 4.74 -8.24
C VAL A 102 -11.26 5.58 -7.92
N GLU A 103 -11.04 5.85 -6.63
CA GLU A 103 -9.93 6.58 -6.05
C GLU A 103 -8.57 5.86 -6.22
N LEU A 104 -8.57 4.57 -6.55
CA LEU A 104 -7.35 3.82 -6.88
C LEU A 104 -7.11 3.68 -8.40
N THR A 105 -7.83 4.45 -9.22
CA THR A 105 -7.56 4.52 -10.65
C THR A 105 -6.36 5.43 -10.87
N LEU A 106 -5.35 4.92 -11.56
CA LEU A 106 -4.12 5.62 -11.87
C LEU A 106 -4.27 6.42 -13.16
N GLU A 107 -3.48 7.48 -13.33
CA GLU A 107 -3.53 8.32 -14.54
C GLU A 107 -3.23 7.52 -15.83
N SER A 108 -2.44 6.45 -15.70
CA SER A 108 -2.16 5.51 -16.79
C SER A 108 -3.38 4.74 -17.30
N GLY A 109 -4.53 4.84 -16.62
CA GLY A 109 -5.75 4.08 -16.90
C GLY A 109 -5.73 2.66 -16.30
N THR A 110 -4.66 2.30 -15.61
CA THR A 110 -4.61 1.10 -14.75
C THR A 110 -5.23 1.42 -13.38
N ALA A 111 -5.45 0.40 -12.55
CA ALA A 111 -6.01 0.62 -11.22
C ALA A 111 -5.49 -0.42 -10.22
N PHE A 112 -5.42 -0.04 -8.95
CA PHE A 112 -5.26 -1.03 -7.88
C PHE A 112 -6.59 -1.72 -7.57
N GLU A 113 -6.53 -3.03 -7.35
CA GLU A 113 -7.65 -3.82 -6.87
C GLU A 113 -7.93 -3.55 -5.39
N TYR A 114 -6.86 -3.38 -4.61
CA TYR A 114 -6.92 -2.99 -3.21
C TYR A 114 -5.65 -2.26 -2.79
N LEU A 115 -5.75 -1.51 -1.69
CA LEU A 115 -4.65 -0.94 -0.94
C LEU A 115 -4.84 -1.26 0.54
N LEU A 116 -3.78 -1.75 1.19
CA LEU A 116 -3.70 -1.99 2.63
C LEU A 116 -2.54 -1.17 3.20
N LEU A 117 -2.85 -0.33 4.18
CA LEU A 117 -1.93 0.58 4.85
C LEU A 117 -1.62 0.05 6.25
N TYR A 118 -0.33 -0.06 6.56
CA TYR A 118 0.20 -0.43 7.87
C TYR A 118 0.92 0.79 8.44
N HIS A 119 0.39 1.40 9.49
CA HIS A 119 0.97 2.62 10.03
C HIS A 119 1.54 2.39 11.44
N ASN A 120 2.81 2.75 11.61
CA ASN A 120 3.50 2.80 12.90
C ASN A 120 3.73 4.26 13.30
N ALA A 121 2.83 4.79 14.13
CA ALA A 121 2.90 6.18 14.59
C ALA A 121 4.15 6.48 15.43
N ALA A 122 4.70 5.47 16.13
CA ALA A 122 5.90 5.66 16.95
C ALA A 122 7.16 5.89 16.10
N GLU A 123 7.19 5.32 14.90
CA GLU A 123 8.32 5.43 13.97
C GLU A 123 8.12 6.51 12.89
N GLY A 124 6.91 7.06 12.74
CA GLY A 124 6.59 7.99 11.66
C GLY A 124 6.72 7.33 10.28
N LYS A 125 6.29 6.07 10.18
CA LYS A 125 6.42 5.25 8.98
C LYS A 125 5.16 4.48 8.68
N ALA A 126 4.93 4.27 7.40
CA ALA A 126 3.91 3.35 6.93
C ALA A 126 4.41 2.42 5.83
N VAL A 127 3.77 1.26 5.74
CA VAL A 127 3.88 0.36 4.60
C VAL A 127 2.57 0.39 3.85
N ILE A 128 2.64 0.60 2.54
CA ILE A 128 1.52 0.55 1.62
C ILE A 128 1.66 -0.74 0.83
N GLN A 129 0.77 -1.70 1.05
CA GLN A 129 0.64 -2.89 0.22
C GLN A 129 -0.48 -2.68 -0.80
N VAL A 130 -0.18 -2.90 -2.07
CA VAL A 130 -1.17 -2.79 -3.15
C VAL A 130 -1.14 -4.02 -4.02
N SER A 131 -2.24 -4.31 -4.70
CA SER A 131 -2.28 -5.26 -5.80
C SER A 131 -2.96 -4.64 -7.01
N TYR A 132 -2.38 -4.76 -8.20
CA TYR A 132 -2.98 -4.24 -9.44
C TYR A 132 -4.21 -5.06 -9.86
N ALA A 133 -5.24 -4.40 -10.36
CA ALA A 133 -6.45 -5.03 -10.88
C ALA A 133 -6.19 -5.86 -12.15
N TYR A 134 -6.95 -6.94 -12.34
CA TYR A 134 -7.03 -7.62 -13.65
C TYR A 134 -7.72 -6.70 -14.66
N GLY A 135 -7.00 -6.35 -15.73
CA GLY A 135 -7.56 -5.71 -16.92
C GLY A 135 -8.30 -6.70 -17.80
#